data_AF-A0A108T3I5-F1
#
_entry.id   AF-A0A108T3I5-F1
#
_cell.length_a   1.000
_cell.length_b   1.000
_cell.length_c   1.000
_cell.angle_alpha   90.00
_cell.angle_beta   90.00
_cell.angle_gamma   90.00
#
_symmetry.space_group_name_H-M   'P 1'
#
loop_
_entity.id
_entity.type
_entity.pdbx_description
1 polymer ?
#
loop_
_entity_poly.entity_id
_entity_poly.type
_entity_poly.pdbx_seq_one_letter_code
_entity_poly.pdbx_strand_id
1 'polypeptide(L)' 'MDTHMVIAVNMYDELEKKGDRFDYVSLARMIGVPIIPTIGKTGFGIDSLLKKIIEVYEAKNR' A
#
# COMPACT_ATOMS: atom_id res chain seq x y z
N MET A 1 -13.58 -12.21 -11.16
CA MET A 1 -13.05 -10.84 -10.92
C MET A 1 -11.59 -11.00 -10.59
N ASP A 2 -10.71 -10.81 -11.57
CA ASP A 2 -9.27 -11.12 -11.47
C ASP A 2 -8.44 -9.84 -11.65
N THR A 3 -8.85 -8.75 -11.01
CA THR A 3 -8.21 -7.45 -11.15
C THR A 3 -6.99 -7.34 -10.24
N HIS A 4 -5.88 -6.88 -10.80
CA HIS A 4 -4.68 -6.55 -10.04
C HIS A 4 -4.99 -5.38 -9.10
N MET A 5 -4.71 -5.54 -7.81
CA MET A 5 -5.01 -4.52 -6.81
C MET A 5 -3.77 -4.22 -5.96
N VAL A 6 -3.55 -2.94 -5.72
CA VAL A 6 -2.60 -2.41 -4.75
C VAL A 6 -3.32 -1.29 -4.01
N ILE A 7 -3.22 -1.26 -2.69
CA ILE A 7 -3.91 -0.26 -1.87
C ILE A 7 -2.89 0.79 -1.42
N ALA A 8 -3.16 2.06 -1.69
CA ALA A 8 -2.39 3.18 -1.15
C ALA A 8 -3.10 3.74 0.09
N VAL A 9 -2.46 3.67 1.26
CA VAL A 9 -2.96 4.28 2.50
C VAL A 9 -2.33 5.66 2.63
N ASN A 10 -3.05 6.68 2.16
CA ASN A 10 -2.59 8.06 2.21
C ASN A 10 -2.74 8.66 3.62
N MET A 11 -2.05 9.77 3.88
CA MET A 11 -2.05 10.49 5.17
C MET A 11 -1.45 9.65 6.30
N TYR A 12 -0.41 8.87 6.00
CA TYR A 12 0.26 8.03 6.98
C TYR A 12 0.83 8.83 8.17
N ASP A 13 1.22 10.08 7.96
CA ASP A 13 1.69 10.96 9.04
C ASP A 13 0.59 11.32 10.05
N GLU A 14 -0.68 11.42 9.62
CA GLU A 14 -1.79 11.61 10.55
C GLU A 14 -2.06 10.37 11.38
N LEU A 15 -1.94 9.19 10.77
CA LEU A 15 -2.05 7.91 11.46
C LEU A 15 -0.98 7.78 12.56
N GLU A 16 0.28 8.11 12.23
CA GLU A 16 1.37 8.12 13.22
C GLU A 16 1.13 9.15 14.34
N LYS A 17 0.63 10.34 14.01
CA LYS A 17 0.36 11.42 14.99
C LYS A 17 -0.83 11.15 15.91
N LYS A 18 -1.88 10.49 15.41
CA LYS A 18 -3.08 10.16 16.20
C LYS A 18 -2.79 9.06 17.24
N GLY A 19 -1.66 8.37 17.13
CA GLY A 19 -1.29 7.26 18.02
C GLY A 19 -2.10 5.98 17.75
N ASP A 20 -3.00 6.02 16.78
CA ASP A 20 -3.73 4.84 16.29
C ASP A 20 -2.75 3.95 15.54
N ARG A 21 -2.39 2.82 16.16
CA ARG A 21 -1.57 1.79 15.51
C ARG A 21 -2.41 1.05 14.48
N PHE A 22 -2.46 1.58 13.27
CA PHE A 22 -3.06 0.89 12.14
C PHE A 22 -2.10 -0.20 11.62
N ASP A 23 -2.37 -1.45 11.98
CA ASP A 23 -1.61 -2.61 11.51
C ASP A 23 -2.02 -3.00 10.08
N TYR A 24 -1.60 -2.17 9.13
CA TYR A 24 -1.81 -2.41 7.70
C TYR A 24 -1.08 -3.66 7.20
N VAL A 25 -0.07 -4.16 7.93
CA VAL A 25 0.68 -5.37 7.55
C VAL A 25 -0.18 -6.61 7.77
N SER A 26 -0.83 -6.71 8.93
CA SER A 26 -1.79 -7.79 9.20
C SER A 26 -2.98 -7.71 8.26
N LEU A 27 -3.52 -6.51 8.02
CA LEU A 27 -4.63 -6.32 7.08
C LEU A 27 -4.25 -6.77 5.67
N ALA A 28 -3.09 -6.36 5.15
CA ALA A 28 -2.59 -6.76 3.83
C ALA A 28 -2.51 -8.29 3.69
N ARG A 29 -2.06 -8.98 4.74
CA ARG A 29 -1.99 -10.44 4.78
C ARG A 29 -3.38 -11.09 4.79
N MET A 30 -4.32 -10.53 5.55
CA MET A 30 -5.69 -11.07 5.65
C MET A 30 -6.45 -10.96 4.34
N ILE A 31 -6.33 -9.83 3.64
CA ILE A 31 -7.05 -9.60 2.37
C ILE A 31 -6.27 -10.10 1.15
N GLY A 32 -5.00 -10.46 1.30
CA GLY A 32 -4.14 -10.91 0.20
C GLY A 32 -3.77 -9.83 -0.82
N VAL A 33 -3.89 -8.55 -0.44
CA VAL A 33 -3.63 -7.40 -1.31
C VAL A 33 -2.52 -6.55 -0.68
N PRO A 34 -1.48 -6.18 -1.44
CA PRO A 34 -0.41 -5.35 -0.90
C PRO A 34 -0.92 -3.94 -0.57
N ILE A 35 -0.53 -3.45 0.60
CA ILE A 35 -0.84 -2.12 1.11
C ILE A 35 0.44 -1.31 1.23
N ILE A 36 0.46 -0.10 0.66
CA ILE A 36 1.60 0.81 0.68
C ILE A 36 1.19 2.13 1.37
N PRO A 37 1.83 2.51 2.49
CA PRO A 37 1.57 3.80 3.11
C PRO A 37 2.16 4.94 2.27
N THR A 38 1.42 6.03 2.13
CA THR A 38 1.84 7.21 1.37
C THR A 38 1.54 8.51 2.11
N ILE A 39 2.31 9.55 1.78
CA ILE A 39 2.02 10.93 2.19
C ILE A 39 2.08 11.79 0.93
N GLY A 40 0.91 12.07 0.35
CA GLY A 40 0.82 12.82 -0.91
C GLY A 40 1.51 14.18 -0.88
N LYS A 41 1.57 14.84 0.29
CA LYS A 41 2.21 16.16 0.46
C LYS A 41 3.74 16.11 0.31
N THR A 42 4.39 15.01 0.71
CA THR A 42 5.86 14.87 0.66
C THR A 42 6.33 13.97 -0.47
N GLY A 43 5.42 13.23 -1.11
CA GLY A 43 5.76 12.18 -2.06
C GLY A 43 6.23 10.88 -1.40
N PHE A 44 6.18 10.78 -0.06
CA PHE A 44 6.53 9.55 0.64
C PHE A 44 5.69 8.37 0.15
N GLY A 45 6.36 7.23 -0.07
CA GLY A 45 5.72 5.98 -0.46
C GLY A 45 5.32 5.88 -1.94
N ILE A 46 5.43 6.96 -2.73
CA ILE A 46 5.05 6.94 -4.16
C ILE A 46 5.94 5.99 -4.97
N ASP A 47 7.26 6.05 -4.81
CA ASP A 47 8.17 5.14 -5.52
C ASP A 47 7.91 3.67 -5.15
N SER A 48 7.63 3.39 -3.87
CA SER A 48 7.31 2.05 -3.40
C SER A 48 5.96 1.56 -3.95
N LEU A 49 4.98 2.46 -4.05
CA LEU A 49 3.68 2.18 -4.64
C LEU A 49 3.82 1.81 -6.12
N LEU A 50 4.53 2.63 -6.90
CA LEU A 50 4.77 2.37 -8.32
C LEU A 50 5.52 1.05 -8.55
N LYS A 51 6.56 0.78 -7.75
CA LYS A 51 7.31 -0.47 -7.81
C LYS A 51 6.42 -1.68 -7.53
N LYS A 52 5.56 -1.58 -6.50
CA LYS A 52 4.62 -2.66 -6.15
C LYS A 52 3.57 -2.90 -7.23
N ILE A 53 3.09 -1.84 -7.90
CA ILE A 53 2.16 -1.97 -9.03
C ILE A 53 2.80 -2.78 -10.15
N ILE A 54 4.05 -2.48 -10.51
CA ILE A 54 4.80 -3.23 -11.53
C ILE A 54 4.95 -4.70 -11.10
N GLU A 55 5.39 -4.96 -9.87
CA GLU A 55 5.55 -6.32 -9.34
C GLU A 55 4.24 -7.14 -9.40
N VAL A 56 3.11 -6.56 -8.99
CA VAL A 56 1.80 -7.24 -8.97
C VAL A 56 1.29 -7.49 -10.39
N TYR A 57 1.61 -6.60 -11.33
CA TYR A 57 1.27 -6.78 -12.73
C TYR A 57 2.10 -7.91 -13.36
N GLU A 58 3.41 -7.92 -13.14
CA GLU A 58 4.33 -8.93 -13.70
C GLU A 58 4.14 -10.31 -13.08
N ALA A 59 3.86 -10.41 -11.77
CA ALA A 59 3.74 -11.69 -11.07
C ALA A 59 2.59 -12.58 -11.58
N LYS A 60 1.54 -11.99 -12.17
CA LYS A 60 0.41 -12.74 -12.74
C LYS A 60 0.63 -13.14 -14.22
N ASN A 61 1.64 -12.55 -14.87
CA ASN A 61 2.00 -12.83 -16.27
C ASN A 61 3.06 -13.95 -16.39
N ARG A 62 3.39 -14.62 -15.29
CA ARG A 62 4.19 -15.84 -15.22
C ARG A 62 3.29 -17.03 -14.95
#